data_AF-A0A9E2QEZ2-F1
#
_entry.id   AF-A0A9E2QEZ2-F1
#
_cell.length_a   1.000
_cell.length_b   1.000
_cell.length_c   1.000
_cell.angle_alpha   90.00
_cell.angle_beta   90.00
_cell.angle_gamma   90.00
#
_symmetry.space_group_name_H-M   'P 1'
#
loop_
_entity.id
_entity.type
_entity.pdbx_description
1 polymer ?
#
loop_
_entity_poly.entity_id
_entity_poly.type
_entity_poly.pdbx_seq_one_letter_code
_entity_poly.pdbx_strand_id
1 'polypeptide(L)'
;FSISSAQLNSRFDYNYYSPENRKLIANLMKLKAVRLCEVAEIEKNKSNRLKQNEIVEYVELSDIYTKSFEIINSTTLPTNDLPSRASYELKTGDIITAVAGNSIGTRKHATAYVTEEFNRAICTNGFRVLRNFKINPFYLLYYFQSDLFLKQVFMYRTGAAIPALSDDDFSNILIYLPSQNEIEKISSIVEKGFQLREMAKNEVEKIKVEINIEHITNRCT
;
A
#
# COMPACT_ATOMS: atom_id res chain seq x y z
N PHE A 1 2.93 -4.46 32.82
CA PHE A 1 4.16 -5.25 32.64
C PHE A 1 5.34 -4.34 32.93
N SER A 2 6.44 -4.86 33.46
CA SER A 2 7.68 -4.09 33.64
C SER A 2 8.64 -4.32 32.47
N ILE A 3 9.49 -3.33 32.21
CA ILE A 3 10.59 -3.40 31.24
C ILE A 3 11.83 -2.83 31.90
N SER A 4 12.96 -3.51 31.74
CA SER A 4 14.22 -3.03 32.28
C SER A 4 14.75 -1.87 31.44
N SER A 5 15.49 -0.95 32.06
CA SER A 5 16.10 0.17 31.35
C SER A 5 17.02 -0.29 30.20
N ALA A 6 17.67 -1.44 30.36
CA ALA A 6 18.51 -2.05 29.32
C ALA A 6 17.75 -2.55 28.08
N GLN A 7 16.42 -2.71 28.17
CA GLN A 7 15.55 -3.12 27.06
C GLN A 7 14.93 -1.93 26.32
N LEU A 8 15.19 -0.70 26.78
CA LEU A 8 14.71 0.51 26.13
C LEU A 8 15.62 0.86 24.94
N ASN A 9 15.13 0.63 23.72
CA ASN A 9 15.84 1.00 22.48
C ASN A 9 15.62 2.47 22.12
N SER A 10 15.80 3.40 23.07
CA SER A 10 15.50 4.84 22.93
C SER A 10 14.05 5.20 22.55
N ARG A 11 13.15 4.20 22.44
CA ARG A 11 11.70 4.35 22.27
C ARG A 11 11.02 4.25 23.62
N PHE A 12 10.06 5.13 23.89
CA PHE A 12 9.17 5.09 25.07
C PHE A 12 7.70 5.00 24.61
N ASP A 13 7.33 3.85 24.03
CA ASP A 13 5.99 3.63 23.46
C ASP A 13 5.32 2.39 24.08
N TYR A 14 4.13 2.57 24.65
CA TYR A 14 3.36 1.47 25.25
C TYR A 14 3.06 0.34 24.26
N ASN A 15 2.66 0.69 23.03
CA ASN A 15 2.32 -0.29 22.01
C ASN A 15 3.54 -1.11 21.65
N TYR A 16 4.70 -0.48 21.49
CA TYR A 16 5.96 -1.17 21.19
C TYR A 16 6.29 -2.26 22.22
N TYR A 17 6.01 -1.99 23.49
CA TYR A 17 6.44 -2.82 24.61
C TYR A 17 5.36 -3.74 25.18
N SER A 18 4.14 -3.67 24.64
CA SER A 18 3.01 -4.46 25.15
C SER A 18 3.32 -5.97 25.12
N PRO A 19 2.83 -6.77 26.08
CA PRO A 19 3.13 -8.20 26.13
C PRO A 19 2.53 -8.93 24.92
N GLU A 20 1.38 -8.46 24.42
CA GLU A 20 0.74 -8.99 23.23
C GLU A 20 1.62 -8.80 21.99
N ASN A 21 2.15 -7.59 21.78
CA ASN A 21 2.99 -7.30 20.62
C ASN A 21 4.34 -8.01 20.70
N ARG A 22 4.95 -8.11 21.88
CA ARG A 22 6.16 -8.93 22.08
C ARG A 22 5.91 -10.40 21.78
N LYS A 23 4.76 -10.94 22.19
CA LYS A 23 4.36 -12.32 21.88
C LYS A 23 4.16 -12.53 20.38
N LEU A 24 3.55 -11.56 19.68
CA LEU A 24 3.42 -11.57 18.22
C LEU A 24 4.79 -11.67 17.54
N ILE A 25 5.72 -10.78 17.87
CA ILE A 25 7.07 -10.77 17.28
C ILE A 25 7.82 -12.07 17.61
N ALA A 26 7.77 -12.54 18.85
CA ALA A 26 8.40 -13.81 19.23
C ALA A 26 7.82 -15.02 18.47
N ASN A 27 6.51 -15.04 18.20
CA ASN A 27 5.88 -16.09 17.41
C ASN A 27 6.31 -16.02 15.94
N LEU A 28 6.38 -14.82 15.34
CA LEU A 28 6.88 -14.65 13.97
C LEU A 28 8.33 -15.12 13.83
N MET A 29 9.18 -14.80 14.81
CA MET A 29 10.56 -15.29 14.85
C MET A 29 10.65 -16.81 14.96
N LYS A 30 9.81 -17.45 15.78
CA LYS A 30 9.73 -18.92 15.87
C LYS A 30 9.31 -19.57 14.56
N LEU A 31 8.41 -18.91 13.82
CA LEU A 31 7.98 -19.32 12.49
C LEU A 31 8.99 -18.99 11.39
N LYS A 32 10.20 -18.50 11.74
CA LYS A 32 11.25 -18.09 10.80
C LYS A 32 10.75 -17.08 9.76
N ALA A 33 9.88 -16.15 10.18
CA ALA A 33 9.48 -15.04 9.34
C ALA A 33 10.72 -14.25 8.87
N VAL A 34 10.70 -13.80 7.62
CA VAL A 34 11.77 -13.03 6.98
C VAL A 34 11.47 -11.54 7.05
N ARG A 35 12.45 -10.67 6.87
CA ARG A 35 12.22 -9.22 6.82
C ARG A 35 11.69 -8.80 5.45
N LEU A 36 10.94 -7.70 5.43
CA LEU A 36 10.37 -7.15 4.20
C LEU A 36 11.45 -6.85 3.15
N CYS A 37 12.59 -6.28 3.56
CA CYS A 37 13.70 -6.02 2.64
C CYS A 37 14.36 -7.27 2.04
N GLU A 38 14.13 -8.46 2.63
CA GLU A 38 14.64 -9.70 2.07
C GLU A 38 13.79 -10.17 0.89
N VAL A 39 12.51 -9.78 0.83
CA VAL A 39 11.54 -10.25 -0.17
C VAL A 39 11.15 -9.22 -1.22
N ALA A 40 11.46 -7.94 -1.01
CA ALA A 40 11.18 -6.86 -1.96
C ALA A 40 12.17 -5.70 -1.81
N GLU A 41 12.43 -5.01 -2.92
CA GLU A 41 13.20 -3.76 -2.90
C GLU A 41 12.26 -2.58 -2.67
N ILE A 42 12.69 -1.64 -1.82
CA ILE A 42 11.97 -0.40 -1.52
C ILE A 42 12.63 0.73 -2.30
N GLU A 43 11.87 1.47 -3.11
CA GLU A 43 12.36 2.65 -3.83
C GLU A 43 12.78 3.74 -2.84
N LYS A 44 14.00 4.24 -3.00
CA LYS A 44 14.61 5.25 -2.12
C LYS A 44 14.75 6.60 -2.79
N ASN A 45 14.80 6.63 -4.11
CA ASN A 45 15.08 7.83 -4.88
C ASN A 45 13.79 8.51 -5.28
N LYS A 46 13.76 9.84 -5.11
CA LYS A 46 12.72 10.65 -5.73
C LYS A 46 12.85 10.57 -7.26
N SER A 47 11.72 10.66 -7.96
CA SER A 47 11.73 10.66 -9.42
C SER A 47 12.45 11.88 -9.96
N ASN A 48 13.33 11.65 -10.93
CA ASN A 48 14.00 12.73 -11.67
C ASN A 48 13.02 13.56 -12.51
N ARG A 49 11.83 13.02 -12.79
CA ARG A 49 10.76 13.66 -13.56
C ARG A 49 10.14 14.87 -12.87
N LEU A 50 10.26 14.94 -11.55
CA LEU A 50 9.87 16.12 -10.76
C LEU A 50 10.59 17.42 -11.21
N LYS A 51 11.67 17.32 -12.00
CA LYS A 51 12.44 18.45 -12.54
C LYS A 51 12.20 18.71 -14.03
N GLN A 52 11.35 17.93 -14.70
CA GLN A 52 11.27 17.89 -16.17
C GLN A 52 10.14 18.74 -16.76
N ASN A 53 9.39 19.49 -15.92
CA ASN A 53 8.28 20.35 -16.33
C ASN A 53 7.31 19.65 -17.31
N GLU A 54 6.83 18.48 -16.92
CA GLU A 54 5.92 17.64 -17.71
C GLU A 54 4.58 17.46 -16.98
N ILE A 55 3.56 16.99 -17.69
CA ILE A 55 2.26 16.65 -17.10
C ILE A 55 2.32 15.19 -16.63
N VAL A 56 1.92 14.94 -15.39
CA VAL A 56 1.91 13.60 -14.79
C VAL A 56 0.62 13.34 -14.04
N GLU A 57 0.27 12.07 -13.91
CA GLU A 57 -0.72 11.61 -12.95
C GLU A 57 -0.11 11.60 -11.54
N TYR A 58 -0.84 12.14 -10.57
CA TYR A 58 -0.44 12.18 -9.17
C TYR A 58 -1.40 11.38 -8.29
N VAL A 59 -0.84 10.49 -7.47
CA VAL A 59 -1.59 9.54 -6.61
C VAL A 59 -1.33 9.84 -5.13
N GLU A 60 -2.42 10.08 -4.39
CA GLU A 60 -2.44 10.32 -2.96
C GLU A 60 -3.05 9.15 -2.17
N LEU A 61 -3.03 9.26 -0.83
CA LEU A 61 -3.59 8.22 0.04
C LEU A 61 -5.11 8.05 -0.13
N SER A 62 -5.83 9.13 -0.44
CA SER A 62 -7.28 9.13 -0.66
C SER A 62 -7.68 8.42 -1.95
N ASP A 63 -6.75 8.27 -2.88
CA ASP A 63 -7.00 7.66 -4.18
C ASP A 63 -6.91 6.12 -4.14
N ILE A 64 -6.69 5.55 -2.96
CA ILE A 64 -6.57 4.10 -2.77
C ILE A 64 -7.86 3.52 -2.23
N TYR A 65 -8.43 2.56 -2.97
CA TYR A 65 -9.51 1.74 -2.47
C TYR A 65 -8.94 0.51 -1.75
N THR A 66 -8.83 0.62 -0.42
CA THR A 66 -8.11 -0.34 0.41
C THR A 66 -8.70 -1.75 0.41
N LYS A 67 -9.97 -1.91 0.05
CA LYS A 67 -10.65 -3.22 0.03
C LYS A 67 -10.27 -4.07 -1.18
N SER A 68 -9.98 -3.44 -2.32
CA SER A 68 -9.60 -4.14 -3.55
C SER A 68 -8.10 -4.03 -3.86
N PHE A 69 -7.36 -3.25 -3.08
CA PHE A 69 -5.95 -2.94 -3.31
C PHE A 69 -5.71 -2.19 -4.63
N GLU A 70 -6.60 -1.28 -4.99
CA GLU A 70 -6.56 -0.56 -6.26
C GLU A 70 -6.32 0.93 -6.02
N ILE A 71 -5.57 1.53 -6.95
CA ILE A 71 -5.62 2.96 -7.20
C ILE A 71 -6.92 3.19 -7.99
N ILE A 72 -7.80 4.04 -7.49
CA ILE A 72 -9.12 4.30 -8.09
C ILE A 72 -9.24 5.70 -8.69
N ASN A 73 -8.23 6.54 -8.46
CA ASN A 73 -8.21 7.91 -8.93
C ASN A 73 -6.77 8.41 -9.03
N SER A 74 -6.58 9.51 -9.74
CA SER A 74 -5.36 10.30 -9.74
C SER A 74 -5.70 11.73 -10.14
N THR A 75 -4.78 12.66 -9.89
CA THR A 75 -4.94 14.05 -10.33
C THR A 75 -3.85 14.38 -11.36
N THR A 76 -4.26 14.75 -12.56
CA THR A 76 -3.35 15.17 -13.63
C THR A 76 -2.84 16.60 -13.36
N LEU A 77 -1.54 16.76 -13.17
CA LEU A 77 -0.91 18.05 -12.84
C LEU A 77 0.44 18.21 -13.56
N PRO A 78 0.83 19.46 -13.89
CA PRO A 78 2.23 19.77 -14.22
C PRO A 78 3.14 19.46 -13.04
N THR A 79 4.36 18.97 -13.28
CA THR A 79 5.32 18.62 -12.21
C THR A 79 5.67 19.80 -11.30
N ASN A 80 5.58 21.03 -11.81
CA ASN A 80 5.83 22.24 -11.04
C ASN A 80 4.71 22.59 -10.06
N ASP A 81 3.49 22.09 -10.32
CA ASP A 81 2.30 22.34 -9.50
C ASP A 81 2.04 21.18 -8.52
N LEU A 82 2.85 20.13 -8.57
CA LEU A 82 2.74 19.00 -7.65
C LEU A 82 2.98 19.44 -6.20
N PRO A 83 2.26 18.84 -5.23
CA PRO A 83 2.53 19.08 -3.82
C PRO A 83 3.98 18.73 -3.46
N SER A 84 4.52 19.40 -2.44
CA SER A 84 5.90 19.17 -1.94
C SER A 84 6.17 17.72 -1.50
N ARG A 85 5.10 16.95 -1.26
CA ARG A 85 5.14 15.53 -0.91
C ARG A 85 5.29 14.60 -2.10
N ALA A 86 5.05 15.04 -3.34
CA ALA A 86 5.29 14.25 -4.54
C ALA A 86 6.73 13.75 -4.57
N SER A 87 6.93 12.44 -4.76
CA SER A 87 8.25 11.84 -4.56
C SER A 87 8.57 10.70 -5.50
N TYR A 88 7.80 9.61 -5.51
CA TYR A 88 8.22 8.38 -6.19
C TYR A 88 7.48 8.18 -7.50
N GLU A 89 8.19 7.68 -8.51
CA GLU A 89 7.58 7.24 -9.77
C GLU A 89 7.18 5.78 -9.67
N LEU A 90 5.95 5.52 -10.08
CA LEU A 90 5.32 4.22 -10.12
C LEU A 90 5.63 3.50 -11.44
N LYS A 91 5.74 2.17 -11.36
CA LYS A 91 5.86 1.27 -12.49
C LYS A 91 4.82 0.18 -12.38
N THR A 92 4.34 -0.30 -13.52
CA THR A 92 3.45 -1.46 -13.57
C THR A 92 4.06 -2.64 -12.80
N GLY A 93 3.27 -3.25 -11.92
CA GLY A 93 3.71 -4.35 -11.07
C GLY A 93 4.27 -3.93 -9.71
N ASP A 94 4.46 -2.62 -9.47
CA ASP A 94 4.82 -2.13 -8.14
C ASP A 94 3.68 -2.37 -7.14
N ILE A 95 4.04 -2.45 -5.86
CA ILE A 95 3.09 -2.31 -4.74
C ILE A 95 3.40 -1.02 -4.02
N ILE A 96 2.37 -0.21 -3.75
CA ILE A 96 2.48 0.97 -2.88
C ILE A 96 1.77 0.71 -1.56
N THR A 97 2.38 1.12 -0.45
CA THR A 97 1.79 0.96 0.89
C THR A 97 2.09 2.15 1.79
N ALA A 98 1.11 2.55 2.58
CA ALA A 98 1.15 3.80 3.34
C ALA A 98 2.07 3.68 4.56
N VAL A 99 3.03 4.60 4.68
CA VAL A 99 3.92 4.73 5.84
C VAL A 99 3.61 5.98 6.67
N ALA A 100 2.68 6.84 6.23
CA ALA A 100 2.23 7.99 7.00
C ALA A 100 0.72 8.17 6.92
N GLY A 101 0.11 8.76 7.94
CA GLY A 101 -1.31 9.08 7.98
C GLY A 101 -2.08 8.32 9.06
N ASN A 102 -3.27 8.80 9.40
CA ASN A 102 -4.03 8.30 10.56
C ASN A 102 -4.46 6.83 10.44
N SER A 103 -4.58 6.32 9.22
CA SER A 103 -5.07 4.97 8.96
C SER A 103 -3.98 3.90 8.94
N ILE A 104 -2.69 4.24 9.08
CA ILE A 104 -1.63 3.23 9.02
C ILE A 104 -1.72 2.25 10.20
N GLY A 105 -1.57 0.94 9.95
CA GLY A 105 -1.73 -0.09 10.99
C GLY A 105 -3.17 -0.38 11.38
N THR A 106 -4.17 0.14 10.65
CA THR A 106 -5.60 -0.13 10.86
C THR A 106 -6.18 -0.91 9.68
N ARG A 107 -7.45 -1.35 9.76
CA ARG A 107 -8.18 -1.96 8.63
C ARG A 107 -8.36 -1.04 7.41
N LYS A 108 -8.10 0.27 7.57
CA LYS A 108 -8.12 1.26 6.48
C LYS A 108 -6.70 1.59 5.99
N HIS A 109 -5.71 0.78 6.32
CA HIS A 109 -4.34 0.96 5.84
C HIS A 109 -4.34 0.90 4.31
N ALA A 110 -3.83 1.95 3.67
CA ALA A 110 -3.83 2.08 2.23
C ALA A 110 -2.66 1.32 1.61
N THR A 111 -2.99 0.32 0.80
CA THR A 111 -2.07 -0.48 0.01
C THR A 111 -2.71 -0.72 -1.35
N ALA A 112 -1.94 -0.60 -2.43
CA ALA A 112 -2.41 -0.89 -3.78
C ALA A 112 -1.36 -1.55 -4.65
N TYR A 113 -1.85 -2.28 -5.65
CA TYR A 113 -1.07 -2.77 -6.78
C TYR A 113 -1.13 -1.74 -7.92
N VAL A 114 0.01 -1.47 -8.57
CA VAL A 114 0.11 -0.52 -9.68
C VAL A 114 -0.16 -1.25 -11.00
N THR A 115 -1.27 -0.92 -11.65
CA THR A 115 -1.64 -1.40 -12.98
C THR A 115 -0.99 -0.55 -14.09
N GLU A 116 -1.13 -0.96 -15.33
CA GLU A 116 -0.59 -0.21 -16.49
C GLU A 116 -1.19 1.19 -16.61
N GLU A 117 -2.45 1.37 -16.19
CA GLU A 117 -3.13 2.67 -16.14
C GLU A 117 -2.33 3.74 -15.35
N PHE A 118 -1.70 3.32 -14.24
CA PHE A 118 -0.92 4.20 -13.36
C PHE A 118 0.59 4.03 -13.56
N ASN A 119 1.01 3.36 -14.63
CA ASN A 119 2.41 3.31 -15.01
C ASN A 119 2.93 4.73 -15.22
N ARG A 120 4.13 5.03 -14.68
CA ARG A 120 4.75 6.37 -14.75
C ARG A 120 4.02 7.47 -13.96
N ALA A 121 2.98 7.14 -13.18
CA ALA A 121 2.41 8.11 -12.24
C ALA A 121 3.41 8.47 -11.13
N ILE A 122 3.22 9.61 -10.49
CA ILE A 122 3.98 10.04 -9.31
C ILE A 122 3.10 9.84 -8.07
N CYS A 123 3.64 9.27 -7.01
CA CYS A 123 2.93 9.16 -5.74
C CYS A 123 3.56 10.03 -4.63
N THR A 124 2.75 10.33 -3.63
CA THR A 124 3.18 11.03 -2.42
C THR A 124 4.19 10.22 -1.60
N ASN A 125 5.10 10.88 -0.89
CA ASN A 125 6.03 10.26 0.07
C ASN A 125 5.32 9.65 1.31
N GLY A 126 4.00 9.82 1.41
CA GLY A 126 3.18 9.04 2.35
C GLY A 126 3.15 7.55 2.03
N PHE A 127 3.55 7.16 0.83
CA PHE A 127 3.75 5.77 0.43
C PHE A 127 5.23 5.38 0.46
N ARG A 128 5.46 4.07 0.50
CA ARG A 128 6.67 3.43 -0.03
C ARG A 128 6.30 2.55 -1.21
N VAL A 129 7.16 2.55 -2.22
CA VAL A 129 7.01 1.78 -3.43
C VAL A 129 7.90 0.55 -3.34
N LEU A 130 7.31 -0.63 -3.48
CA LEU A 130 7.98 -1.91 -3.47
C LEU A 130 8.02 -2.49 -4.89
N ARG A 131 9.17 -3.04 -5.26
CA ARG A 131 9.43 -3.66 -6.57
C ARG A 131 10.45 -4.79 -6.46
N ASN A 132 10.72 -5.48 -7.58
CA ASN A 132 11.71 -6.56 -7.65
C ASN A 132 11.48 -7.65 -6.59
N PHE A 133 10.26 -8.18 -6.55
CA PHE A 133 9.83 -9.15 -5.54
C PHE A 133 10.50 -10.52 -5.71
N LYS A 134 10.90 -11.14 -4.59
CA LYS A 134 11.40 -12.53 -4.53
C LYS A 134 10.32 -13.55 -4.18
N ILE A 135 9.12 -13.08 -3.88
CA ILE A 135 7.92 -13.86 -3.63
C ILE A 135 6.81 -13.34 -4.53
N ASN A 136 5.70 -14.07 -4.66
CA ASN A 136 4.59 -13.58 -5.45
C ASN A 136 4.02 -12.27 -4.85
N PRO A 137 3.96 -11.16 -5.62
CA PRO A 137 3.51 -9.87 -5.12
C PRO A 137 2.06 -9.89 -4.61
N PHE A 138 1.19 -10.72 -5.19
CA PHE A 138 -0.21 -10.83 -4.75
C PHE A 138 -0.35 -11.46 -3.36
N TYR A 139 0.58 -12.37 -2.98
CA TYR A 139 0.66 -12.83 -1.59
C TYR A 139 1.03 -11.69 -0.65
N LEU A 140 2.05 -10.90 -1.00
CA LEU A 140 2.51 -9.78 -0.17
C LEU A 140 1.42 -8.71 -0.01
N LEU A 141 0.70 -8.43 -1.10
CA LEU A 141 -0.45 -7.52 -1.11
C LEU A 141 -1.52 -7.97 -0.10
N TYR A 142 -1.90 -9.25 -0.13
CA TYR A 142 -2.81 -9.82 0.85
C TYR A 142 -2.24 -9.76 2.28
N TYR A 143 -0.96 -10.08 2.45
CA TYR A 143 -0.28 -10.04 3.75
C TYR A 143 -0.36 -8.64 4.39
N PHE A 144 -0.30 -7.57 3.61
CA PHE A 144 -0.40 -6.19 4.11
C PHE A 144 -1.78 -5.82 4.68
N GLN A 145 -2.83 -6.64 4.51
CA GLN A 145 -4.10 -6.49 5.23
C GLN A 145 -4.27 -7.47 6.40
N SER A 146 -3.30 -8.35 6.61
CA SER A 146 -3.33 -9.31 7.71
C SER A 146 -3.11 -8.62 9.06
N ASP A 147 -3.60 -9.25 10.13
CA ASP A 147 -3.34 -8.78 11.50
C ASP A 147 -1.85 -8.80 11.85
N LEU A 148 -1.08 -9.72 11.24
CA LEU A 148 0.36 -9.82 11.47
C LEU A 148 1.08 -8.57 11.01
N PHE A 149 0.75 -8.06 9.81
CA PHE A 149 1.32 -6.82 9.30
C PHE A 149 0.76 -5.58 10.01
N LEU A 150 -0.57 -5.47 10.11
CA LEU A 150 -1.20 -4.27 10.65
C LEU A 150 -0.81 -4.00 12.11
N LYS A 151 -0.71 -5.05 12.94
CA LYS A 151 -0.23 -4.91 14.33
C LYS A 151 1.23 -4.47 14.38
N GLN A 152 2.09 -4.96 13.50
CA GLN A 152 3.48 -4.49 13.42
C GLN A 152 3.55 -3.00 13.04
N VAL A 153 2.81 -2.57 12.01
CA VAL A 153 2.74 -1.15 11.64
C VAL A 153 2.19 -0.30 12.77
N PHE A 154 1.14 -0.76 13.46
CA PHE A 154 0.56 -0.04 14.60
C PHE A 154 1.52 0.03 15.80
N MET A 155 2.33 -1.00 16.00
CA MET A 155 3.34 -1.07 17.05
C MET A 155 4.53 -0.15 16.76
N TYR A 156 4.94 -0.02 15.49
CA TYR A 156 6.12 0.76 15.10
C TYR A 156 5.79 2.22 14.71
N ARG A 157 4.54 2.56 14.38
CA ARG A 157 4.20 3.95 14.04
C ARG A 157 4.41 4.88 15.24
N THR A 158 4.91 6.08 14.97
CA THR A 158 5.16 7.13 15.98
C THR A 158 4.49 8.43 15.56
N GLY A 159 4.35 9.38 16.48
CA GLY A 159 3.70 10.66 16.23
C GLY A 159 2.21 10.66 16.59
N ALA A 160 1.78 11.69 17.32
CA ALA A 160 0.41 11.79 17.85
C ALA A 160 -0.58 12.34 16.82
N ALA A 161 -0.23 13.44 16.13
CA ALA A 161 -1.14 14.13 15.21
C ALA A 161 -1.19 13.47 13.82
N ILE A 162 -0.04 13.06 13.29
CA ILE A 162 0.09 12.33 12.02
C ILE A 162 1.04 11.17 12.28
N PRO A 163 0.51 9.95 12.49
CA PRO A 163 1.34 8.78 12.67
C PRO A 163 2.21 8.53 11.45
N ALA A 164 3.47 8.17 11.68
CA ALA A 164 4.42 7.80 10.65
C ALA A 164 5.24 6.59 11.07
N LEU A 165 5.57 5.76 10.09
CA LEU A 165 6.45 4.61 10.18
C LEU A 165 7.80 4.97 9.55
N SER A 166 8.89 4.72 10.26
CA SER A 166 10.23 4.98 9.72
C SER A 166 10.60 3.99 8.62
N ASP A 167 11.53 4.37 7.74
CA ASP A 167 11.97 3.48 6.66
C ASP A 167 12.71 2.25 7.19
N ASP A 168 13.43 2.40 8.31
CA ASP A 168 14.10 1.28 8.99
C ASP A 168 13.08 0.31 9.62
N ASP A 169 12.09 0.83 10.37
CA ASP A 169 11.03 -0.02 10.93
C ASP A 169 10.25 -0.73 9.82
N PHE A 170 9.90 -0.01 8.75
CA PHE A 170 9.17 -0.56 7.60
C PHE A 170 9.98 -1.66 6.91
N SER A 171 11.25 -1.42 6.62
CA SER A 171 12.17 -2.38 6.01
C SER A 171 12.34 -3.65 6.85
N ASN A 172 12.22 -3.55 8.17
CA ASN A 172 12.41 -4.66 9.12
C ASN A 172 11.10 -5.34 9.56
N ILE A 173 9.93 -4.97 9.00
CA ILE A 173 8.68 -5.70 9.24
C ILE A 173 8.88 -7.18 8.90
N LEU A 174 8.42 -8.05 9.79
CA LEU A 174 8.49 -9.50 9.61
C LEU A 174 7.33 -9.97 8.74
N ILE A 175 7.66 -10.73 7.71
CA ILE A 175 6.78 -11.37 6.74
C ILE A 175 6.82 -12.87 7.00
N TYR A 176 5.69 -13.41 7.45
CA TYR A 176 5.53 -14.85 7.56
C TYR A 176 5.36 -15.45 6.17
N LEU A 177 6.12 -16.50 5.86
CA LEU A 177 6.00 -17.23 4.60
C LEU A 177 5.49 -18.65 4.91
N PRO A 178 4.25 -19.00 4.55
CA PRO A 178 3.72 -20.35 4.69
C PRO A 178 4.33 -21.28 3.64
N SER A 179 3.80 -22.48 3.47
CA SER A 179 4.27 -23.38 2.41
C SER A 179 4.11 -22.74 1.02
N GLN A 180 4.96 -23.11 0.07
CA GLN A 180 4.91 -22.59 -1.29
C GLN A 180 3.53 -22.78 -1.94
N ASN A 181 2.88 -23.93 -1.69
CA ASN A 181 1.52 -24.21 -2.17
C ASN A 181 0.48 -23.24 -1.57
N GLU A 182 0.61 -22.88 -0.29
CA GLU A 182 -0.27 -21.88 0.33
C GLU A 182 -0.05 -20.48 -0.26
N ILE A 183 1.21 -20.09 -0.51
CA ILE A 183 1.56 -18.83 -1.18
C ILE A 183 0.91 -18.78 -2.56
N GLU A 184 1.06 -19.83 -3.38
CA GLU A 184 0.47 -19.93 -4.72
C GLU A 184 -1.06 -19.92 -4.69
N LYS A 185 -1.67 -20.65 -3.76
CA LYS A 185 -3.12 -20.67 -3.57
C LYS A 185 -3.65 -19.29 -3.22
N ILE A 186 -3.05 -18.59 -2.25
CA ILE A 186 -3.48 -17.24 -1.86
C ILE A 186 -3.28 -16.27 -3.01
N SER A 187 -2.11 -16.30 -3.65
CA SER A 187 -1.77 -15.41 -4.76
C SER A 187 -2.76 -15.53 -5.92
N SER A 188 -3.08 -16.77 -6.33
CA SER A 188 -4.00 -17.00 -7.44
C SER A 188 -5.43 -16.52 -7.15
N ILE A 189 -5.89 -16.61 -5.90
CA ILE A 189 -7.21 -16.08 -5.50
C ILE A 189 -7.22 -14.55 -5.61
N VAL A 190 -6.19 -13.89 -5.09
CA VAL A 190 -6.07 -12.42 -5.11
C VAL A 190 -5.96 -11.92 -6.55
N GLU A 191 -5.08 -12.52 -7.34
CA GLU A 191 -4.86 -12.19 -8.76
C GLU A 191 -6.14 -12.39 -9.58
N LYS A 192 -6.84 -13.53 -9.41
CA LYS A 192 -8.14 -13.75 -10.05
C LYS A 192 -9.15 -12.68 -9.69
N GLY A 193 -9.14 -12.22 -8.43
CA GLY A 193 -9.99 -11.11 -7.98
C GLY A 193 -9.71 -9.81 -8.75
N PHE A 194 -8.44 -9.48 -9.00
CA PHE A 194 -8.06 -8.35 -9.84
C PHE A 194 -8.55 -8.51 -11.28
N GLN A 195 -8.25 -9.66 -11.90
CA GLN A 195 -8.64 -9.94 -13.28
C GLN A 195 -10.14 -9.77 -13.50
N LEU A 196 -10.97 -10.30 -12.59
CA LEU A 196 -12.43 -10.18 -12.68
C LEU A 196 -12.92 -8.72 -12.56
N ARG A 197 -12.30 -7.90 -11.69
CA ARG A 197 -12.65 -6.49 -11.56
C ARG A 197 -12.24 -5.68 -12.78
N GLU A 198 -11.05 -5.94 -13.32
CA GLU A 198 -10.58 -5.32 -14.56
C GLU A 198 -11.47 -5.69 -15.75
N MET A 199 -11.88 -6.95 -15.88
CA MET A 199 -12.85 -7.38 -16.89
C MET A 199 -14.19 -6.64 -16.73
N ALA A 200 -14.71 -6.55 -15.50
CA ALA A 200 -15.97 -5.85 -15.23
C ALA A 200 -15.89 -4.36 -15.57
N LYS A 201 -14.78 -3.67 -15.22
CA LYS A 201 -14.55 -2.26 -15.61
C LYS A 201 -14.57 -2.09 -17.13
N ASN A 202 -13.82 -2.93 -17.84
CA ASN A 202 -13.76 -2.90 -19.31
C ASN A 202 -15.12 -3.16 -19.97
N GLU A 203 -15.95 -4.03 -19.39
CA GLU A 203 -17.32 -4.27 -19.89
C GLU A 203 -18.22 -3.06 -19.67
N VAL A 204 -18.16 -2.43 -18.49
CA VAL A 204 -18.92 -1.21 -18.19
C VAL A 204 -18.51 -0.05 -19.10
N GLU A 205 -17.23 0.13 -19.39
CA GLU A 205 -16.75 1.19 -20.29
C GLU A 205 -17.24 1.03 -21.74
N LYS A 206 -17.45 -0.21 -22.21
CA LYS A 206 -18.03 -0.47 -23.53
C LYS A 206 -19.50 -0.08 -23.60
N ILE A 207 -20.19 -0.07 -22.47
CA ILE A 207 -21.63 0.25 -22.35
C ILE A 207 -21.81 1.74 -22.05
N LYS A 208 -21.02 2.64 -22.65
CA LYS A 208 -21.29 4.09 -22.59
C LYS A 208 -22.63 4.40 -23.26
N VAL A 209 -23.72 4.27 -22.51
CA VAL A 209 -25.05 4.78 -22.86
C VAL A 209 -25.04 6.25 -22.48
N GLU A 210 -25.10 7.12 -23.49
CA GLU A 210 -25.45 8.53 -23.27
C GLU A 210 -26.89 8.57 -22.75
N ILE A 211 -27.05 8.66 -21.43
CA ILE A 211 -28.34 8.98 -20.83
C ILE A 211 -28.56 10.49 -21.03
N ASN A 212 -28.99 10.87 -22.24
CA ASN A 212 -29.40 12.24 -22.54
C ASN A 212 -30.80 12.49 -21.98
N ILE A 213 -30.91 13.51 -21.11
CA ILE A 213 -32.17 13.96 -20.47
C ILE A 213 -33.26 14.30 -21.51
N GLU A 214 -32.90 14.67 -22.75
CA GLU A 214 -33.85 15.03 -23.81
C GLU A 214 -34.79 13.89 -24.25
N HIS A 215 -34.44 12.62 -23.98
CA HIS A 215 -35.32 11.50 -24.31
C HIS A 215 -36.42 11.21 -23.27
N ILE A 216 -36.37 11.83 -22.08
CA ILE A 216 -37.36 11.60 -21.02
C ILE A 216 -38.57 12.51 -21.19
N THR A 217 -38.40 13.73 -21.72
CA THR A 217 -39.48 14.70 -21.89
C THR A 217 -40.40 14.42 -23.08
N ASN A 218 -39.90 13.77 -24.15
CA ASN A 218 -40.71 13.45 -25.35
C ASN A 218 -41.58 12.19 -25.23
N ARG A 219 -41.66 11.55 -24.06
CA ARG A 219 -42.60 10.45 -23.78
C ARG A 219 -43.74 10.84 -22.84
N CYS A 220 -43.81 12.10 -22.41
CA CYS A 220 -44.83 12.60 -21.48
C CYS A 220 -45.82 13.60 -22.09
N THR A 221 -45.84 13.77 -23.42
CA THR A 221 -46.85 14.58 -24.12
C THR A 221 -47.78 13.72 -24.94
#